data_AF-A0A432T8E4-F1
#
_entry.id   AF-A0A432T8E4-F1
#
_cell.length_a   1.000
_cell.length_b   1.000
_cell.length_c   1.000
_cell.angle_alpha   90.00
_cell.angle_beta   90.00
_cell.angle_gamma   90.00
#
_symmetry.space_group_name_H-M   'P 1'
#
loop_
_entity.id
_entity.type
_entity.pdbx_description
1 polymer ?
#
loop_
_entity_poly.entity_id
_entity_poly.type
_entity_poly.pdbx_seq_one_letter_code
_entity_poly.pdbx_strand_id
1 'polypeptide(L)'
;QQKGYFDAGRKKQQPKYIKKIALVTASKSAALQDMLKIIEKRWQLLEVVVIDTLVQGNRSAPQIAEALEYADTLGCDAIVVGRGGGSKEDLWAFNEEVVADAIFKLNTFVVSAVGHEVDVQISDFVADLRAPTPSAAMEMILPDQNEILYTLSEMENRYTRVVKQIVGNKEQTLNAFSQEFSRHSVSRKVSMIEKEFDNLKDEFKRVMEYKISQFEVKTIPLTQQLKESFEYALQVKMQMRNSIEEKIKLYDPKLKSKEGWAEVVVDGKRQPLSSIKKEERFVLVDIDTKLEVLCLKKEKL
;
A
#
# COMPACT_ATOMS: atom_id res chain seq x y z
N GLN A 1 -34.81 -71.93 5.35
CA GLN A 1 -35.74 -71.11 4.53
C GLN A 1 -37.05 -70.80 5.26
N GLN A 2 -37.82 -71.78 5.76
CA GLN A 2 -39.09 -71.51 6.46
C GLN A 2 -38.96 -70.63 7.71
N LYS A 3 -37.86 -70.75 8.48
CA LYS A 3 -37.57 -69.89 9.65
C LYS A 3 -37.09 -68.46 9.30
N GLY A 4 -36.98 -68.11 8.01
CA GLY A 4 -36.53 -66.78 7.59
C GLY A 4 -35.02 -66.51 7.74
N TYR A 5 -34.20 -67.51 8.07
CA TYR A 5 -32.75 -67.37 8.28
C TYR A 5 -31.98 -66.63 7.18
N PHE A 6 -32.46 -66.73 5.94
CA PHE A 6 -31.74 -66.24 4.76
C PHE A 6 -32.37 -64.96 4.18
N ASP A 7 -33.34 -64.36 4.88
CA ASP A 7 -33.96 -63.12 4.42
C ASP A 7 -32.93 -61.97 4.44
N ALA A 8 -32.74 -61.33 3.28
CA ALA A 8 -31.81 -60.22 3.14
C ALA A 8 -32.26 -58.99 3.94
N GLY A 9 -33.57 -58.78 4.13
CA GLY A 9 -34.11 -57.64 4.88
C GLY A 9 -33.83 -57.69 6.39
N ARG A 10 -33.40 -58.85 6.90
CA ARG A 10 -33.04 -59.07 8.30
C ARG A 10 -31.60 -58.62 8.61
N LYS A 11 -30.70 -58.75 7.63
CA LYS A 11 -29.26 -58.58 7.86
C LYS A 11 -28.97 -57.16 8.34
N LYS A 12 -28.21 -57.04 9.42
CA LYS A 12 -27.85 -55.75 10.01
C LYS A 12 -26.84 -55.05 9.11
N GLN A 13 -26.93 -53.72 9.05
CA GLN A 13 -25.91 -52.93 8.36
C GLN A 13 -24.62 -52.94 9.16
N GLN A 14 -23.49 -53.02 8.46
CA GLN A 14 -22.18 -52.91 9.08
C GLN A 14 -22.04 -51.56 9.82
N PRO A 15 -21.63 -51.56 11.10
CA PRO A 15 -21.34 -50.33 11.82
C PRO A 15 -20.25 -49.52 11.12
N LYS A 16 -20.45 -48.20 11.03
CA LYS A 16 -19.46 -47.29 10.40
C LYS A 16 -18.14 -47.22 11.16
N TYR A 17 -18.20 -47.36 12.48
CA TYR A 17 -17.04 -47.30 13.37
C TYR A 17 -17.11 -48.45 14.35
N ILE A 18 -16.20 -49.39 14.21
CA ILE A 18 -16.06 -50.53 15.11
C ILE A 18 -14.96 -50.19 16.12
N LYS A 19 -15.33 -50.08 17.39
CA LYS A 19 -14.42 -49.81 18.51
C LYS A 19 -14.13 -51.07 19.29
N LYS A 20 -15.10 -52.00 19.36
CA LYS A 20 -14.98 -53.23 20.12
C LYS A 20 -15.49 -54.43 19.33
N ILE A 21 -14.69 -55.48 19.25
CA ILE A 21 -15.11 -56.76 18.64
C ILE A 21 -14.98 -57.93 19.62
N ALA A 22 -15.86 -58.92 19.45
CA ALA A 22 -15.68 -60.25 20.02
C ALA A 22 -15.21 -61.23 18.93
N LEU A 23 -14.14 -61.97 19.21
CA LEU A 23 -13.61 -63.05 18.38
C LEU A 23 -13.99 -64.40 18.99
N VAL A 24 -14.91 -65.12 18.35
CA VAL A 24 -15.34 -66.47 18.74
C VAL A 24 -14.54 -67.48 17.92
N THR A 25 -13.44 -67.96 18.50
CA THR A 25 -12.49 -68.90 17.89
C THR A 25 -11.69 -69.60 18.99
N ALA A 26 -11.02 -70.70 18.67
CA ALA A 26 -10.07 -71.33 19.58
C ALA A 26 -8.88 -70.38 19.89
N SER A 27 -8.55 -70.21 21.17
CA SER A 27 -7.52 -69.29 21.69
C SER A 27 -6.10 -69.59 21.20
N LYS A 28 -5.83 -70.85 20.86
CA LYS A 28 -4.53 -71.32 20.35
C LYS A 28 -4.51 -71.52 18.83
N SER A 29 -5.48 -70.98 18.09
CA SER A 29 -5.56 -71.18 16.64
C SER A 29 -4.64 -70.21 15.88
N ALA A 30 -4.12 -70.68 14.74
CA ALA A 30 -3.41 -69.81 13.79
C ALA A 30 -4.32 -68.68 13.28
N ALA A 31 -5.61 -68.95 13.07
CA ALA A 31 -6.58 -67.94 12.66
C ALA A 31 -6.70 -66.77 13.63
N LEU A 32 -6.69 -67.02 14.94
CA LEU A 32 -6.71 -65.94 15.92
C LEU A 32 -5.46 -65.07 15.76
N GLN A 33 -4.29 -65.69 15.66
CA GLN A 33 -3.02 -64.97 15.49
C GLN A 33 -3.00 -64.14 14.20
N ASP A 34 -3.54 -64.66 13.11
CA ASP A 34 -3.59 -63.93 11.85
C ASP A 34 -4.57 -62.76 11.90
N MET A 35 -5.75 -62.93 12.53
CA MET A 35 -6.67 -61.81 12.78
C MET A 35 -6.01 -60.71 13.63
N LEU A 36 -5.33 -61.08 14.72
CA LEU A 36 -4.65 -60.13 15.60
C LEU A 36 -3.54 -59.35 14.86
N LYS A 37 -2.75 -60.01 14.00
CA LYS A 37 -1.74 -59.33 13.16
C LYS A 37 -2.36 -58.32 12.21
N ILE A 38 -3.50 -58.64 11.59
CA ILE A 38 -4.20 -57.71 10.70
C ILE A 38 -4.74 -56.53 11.51
N ILE A 39 -5.34 -56.77 12.68
CA ILE A 39 -5.81 -55.71 13.58
C ILE A 39 -4.64 -54.79 13.96
N GLU A 40 -3.50 -55.34 14.38
CA GLU A 40 -2.32 -54.57 14.78
C GLU A 40 -1.76 -53.75 13.61
N LYS A 41 -1.77 -54.29 12.39
CA LYS A 41 -1.28 -53.58 11.21
C LYS A 41 -2.25 -52.48 10.74
N ARG A 42 -3.55 -52.73 10.85
CA ARG A 42 -4.59 -51.96 10.14
C ARG A 42 -5.35 -51.00 11.05
N TRP A 43 -5.67 -51.40 12.27
CA TRP A 43 -6.46 -50.60 13.21
C TRP A 43 -6.20 -50.93 14.69
N GLN A 44 -5.12 -50.37 15.24
CA GLN A 44 -4.66 -50.64 16.62
C GLN A 44 -5.57 -50.07 17.72
N LEU A 45 -6.49 -49.17 17.38
CA LEU A 45 -7.41 -48.55 18.35
C LEU A 45 -8.58 -49.47 18.75
N LEU A 46 -8.60 -50.70 18.25
CA LEU A 46 -9.67 -51.66 18.45
C LEU A 46 -9.53 -52.40 19.79
N GLU A 47 -10.61 -52.44 20.57
CA GLU A 47 -10.73 -53.34 21.72
C GLU A 47 -11.15 -54.74 21.23
N VAL A 48 -10.34 -55.76 21.55
CA VAL A 48 -10.57 -57.13 21.11
C VAL A 48 -10.86 -58.01 22.32
N VAL A 49 -12.02 -58.67 22.32
CA VAL A 49 -12.38 -59.69 23.30
C VAL A 49 -12.30 -61.06 22.63
N VAL A 50 -11.45 -61.94 23.13
CA VAL A 50 -11.33 -63.32 22.63
C VAL A 50 -12.16 -64.24 23.49
N ILE A 51 -13.11 -64.96 22.88
CA ILE A 51 -13.94 -65.96 23.56
C ILE A 51 -13.47 -67.33 23.09
N ASP A 52 -12.67 -67.98 23.94
CA ASP A 52 -12.09 -69.28 23.62
C ASP A 52 -13.18 -70.35 23.46
N THR A 53 -13.30 -70.86 22.24
CA THR A 53 -14.40 -71.73 21.83
C THR A 53 -13.86 -72.91 21.04
N LEU A 54 -14.35 -74.13 21.33
CA LEU A 54 -14.07 -75.27 20.48
C LEU A 54 -14.75 -75.08 19.13
N VAL A 55 -13.95 -75.01 18.07
CA VAL A 55 -14.40 -74.84 16.69
C VAL A 55 -14.39 -76.14 15.89
N GLN A 56 -14.16 -77.27 16.56
CA GLN A 56 -14.07 -78.60 15.94
C GLN A 56 -14.52 -79.72 16.87
N GLY A 57 -15.02 -80.81 16.28
CA GLY A 57 -15.50 -81.99 16.99
C GLY A 57 -16.93 -81.88 17.54
N ASN A 58 -17.49 -82.98 18.04
CA ASN A 58 -18.92 -83.12 18.36
C ASN A 58 -19.48 -82.17 19.44
N ARG A 59 -18.62 -81.48 20.20
CA ARG A 59 -19.05 -80.51 21.23
C ARG A 59 -18.94 -79.05 20.78
N SER A 60 -18.46 -78.80 19.56
CA SER A 60 -18.20 -77.45 19.08
C SER A 60 -19.46 -76.64 18.80
N ALA A 61 -20.46 -77.21 18.13
CA ALA A 61 -21.70 -76.50 17.80
C ALA A 61 -22.43 -75.88 19.02
N PRO A 62 -22.73 -76.62 20.12
CA PRO A 62 -23.36 -76.01 21.29
C PRO A 62 -22.45 -74.98 21.97
N GLN A 63 -21.13 -75.19 21.98
CA GLN A 63 -20.19 -74.24 22.59
C GLN A 63 -20.06 -72.95 21.77
N ILE A 64 -20.11 -73.04 20.44
CA ILE A 64 -20.15 -71.88 19.55
C ILE A 64 -21.43 -71.09 19.80
N ALA A 65 -22.58 -71.76 19.91
CA ALA A 65 -23.85 -71.09 20.21
C ALA A 65 -23.80 -70.34 21.56
N GLU A 66 -23.31 -70.98 22.62
CA GLU A 66 -23.15 -70.35 23.94
C GLU A 66 -22.17 -69.17 23.91
N ALA A 67 -21.04 -69.31 23.21
CA ALA A 67 -20.05 -68.25 23.05
C ALA A 67 -20.61 -67.04 22.28
N LEU A 68 -21.43 -67.28 21.26
CA LEU A 68 -22.12 -66.24 20.49
C LEU A 68 -23.14 -65.48 21.36
N GLU A 69 -23.96 -66.21 22.12
CA GLU A 69 -24.92 -65.59 23.05
C GLU A 69 -24.21 -64.77 24.13
N TYR A 70 -23.13 -65.29 24.70
CA TYR A 70 -22.30 -64.53 25.64
C TYR A 70 -21.70 -63.28 25.00
N ALA A 71 -21.20 -63.38 23.77
CA ALA A 71 -20.63 -62.25 23.03
C ALA A 71 -21.65 -61.11 22.84
N ASP A 72 -22.93 -61.41 22.62
CA ASP A 72 -23.99 -60.40 22.48
C ASP A 72 -24.17 -59.55 23.75
N THR A 73 -23.86 -60.12 24.92
CA THR A 73 -24.01 -59.43 26.21
C THR A 73 -22.88 -58.44 26.51
N LEU A 74 -21.78 -58.49 25.76
CA LEU A 74 -20.57 -57.71 26.03
C LEU A 74 -20.59 -56.29 25.47
N GLY A 75 -21.65 -55.93 24.74
CA GLY A 75 -21.79 -54.62 24.10
C GLY A 75 -20.73 -54.37 23.03
N CYS A 76 -20.31 -55.41 22.31
CA CYS A 76 -19.41 -55.27 21.16
C CYS A 76 -20.14 -54.65 19.97
N ASP A 77 -19.41 -53.98 19.08
CA ASP A 77 -19.97 -53.45 17.83
C ASP A 77 -20.13 -54.56 16.78
N ALA A 78 -19.23 -55.55 16.80
CA ALA A 78 -19.26 -56.71 15.93
C ALA A 78 -18.80 -57.99 16.62
N ILE A 79 -19.36 -59.12 16.19
CA ILE A 79 -18.94 -60.47 16.59
C ILE A 79 -18.41 -61.16 15.35
N VAL A 80 -17.19 -61.70 15.43
CA VAL A 80 -16.60 -62.49 14.35
C VAL A 80 -16.46 -63.92 14.82
N VAL A 81 -17.16 -64.81 14.13
CA VAL A 81 -17.10 -66.25 14.38
C VAL A 81 -16.40 -66.91 13.22
N GLY A 82 -15.39 -67.72 13.52
CA GLY A 82 -14.57 -68.28 12.46
C GLY A 82 -13.60 -69.34 12.94
N ARG A 83 -13.05 -70.05 11.97
CA ARG A 83 -12.00 -71.04 12.16
C ARG A 83 -10.96 -70.86 11.04
N GLY A 84 -9.70 -71.15 11.34
CA GLY A 84 -8.65 -71.22 10.32
C GLY A 84 -8.47 -72.65 9.82
N GLY A 85 -8.62 -72.87 8.52
CA GLY A 85 -8.37 -74.16 7.86
C GLY A 85 -9.18 -75.33 8.43
N GLY A 86 -9.00 -76.51 7.84
CA GLY A 86 -9.65 -77.76 8.27
C GLY A 86 -10.31 -78.52 7.13
N SER A 87 -10.66 -79.78 7.37
CA SER A 87 -11.45 -80.57 6.43
C SER A 87 -12.93 -80.16 6.45
N LYS A 88 -13.75 -80.69 5.54
CA LYS A 88 -15.20 -80.38 5.52
C LYS A 88 -15.92 -80.86 6.78
N GLU A 89 -15.50 -82.00 7.31
CA GLU A 89 -16.03 -82.60 8.54
C GLU A 89 -15.79 -81.69 9.74
N ASP A 90 -14.70 -80.98 9.69
CA ASP A 90 -14.19 -80.06 10.68
C ASP A 90 -14.97 -78.74 10.73
N LEU A 91 -15.59 -78.35 9.62
CA LEU A 91 -16.44 -77.15 9.50
C LEU A 91 -17.92 -77.46 9.75
N TRP A 92 -18.28 -78.74 9.94
CA TRP A 92 -19.68 -79.17 10.04
C TRP A 92 -20.45 -78.54 11.19
N ALA A 93 -19.75 -78.20 12.28
CA ALA A 93 -20.33 -77.51 13.43
C ALA A 93 -21.06 -76.20 13.05
N PHE A 94 -20.59 -75.53 11.99
CA PHE A 94 -21.17 -74.28 11.48
C PHE A 94 -22.40 -74.50 10.56
N ASN A 95 -22.70 -75.76 10.22
CA ASN A 95 -23.94 -76.17 9.54
C ASN A 95 -25.03 -76.62 10.52
N GLU A 96 -24.72 -76.76 11.80
CA GLU A 96 -25.72 -77.20 12.76
C GLU A 96 -26.76 -76.11 13.05
N GLU A 97 -28.00 -76.54 13.22
CA GLU A 97 -29.14 -75.64 13.45
C GLU A 97 -28.94 -74.79 14.71
N VAL A 98 -28.30 -75.32 15.76
CA VAL A 98 -28.05 -74.57 17.00
C VAL A 98 -27.20 -73.32 16.77
N VAL A 99 -26.22 -73.38 15.87
CA VAL A 99 -25.35 -72.23 15.53
C VAL A 99 -26.13 -71.23 14.67
N ALA A 100 -26.92 -71.72 13.71
CA ALA A 100 -27.78 -70.86 12.90
C ALA A 100 -28.83 -70.12 13.76
N ASP A 101 -29.47 -70.83 14.69
CA ASP A 101 -30.43 -70.27 15.66
C ASP A 101 -29.76 -69.22 16.55
N ALA A 102 -28.54 -69.47 17.03
CA ALA A 102 -27.78 -68.52 17.83
C ALA A 102 -27.48 -67.24 17.04
N ILE A 103 -26.84 -67.34 15.87
CA ILE A 103 -26.53 -66.19 14.99
C ILE A 103 -27.79 -65.40 14.67
N PHE A 104 -28.91 -66.09 14.45
CA PHE A 104 -30.19 -65.47 14.15
C PHE A 104 -30.78 -64.68 15.34
N LYS A 105 -30.45 -65.01 16.58
CA LYS A 105 -30.99 -64.29 17.75
C LYS A 105 -30.16 -63.08 18.17
N LEU A 106 -28.91 -62.98 17.68
CA LEU A 106 -28.00 -61.91 18.07
C LEU A 106 -28.49 -60.52 17.66
N ASN A 107 -28.30 -59.54 18.53
CA ASN A 107 -28.56 -58.13 18.26
C ASN A 107 -27.33 -57.41 17.69
N THR A 108 -26.14 -57.91 18.00
CA THR A 108 -24.85 -57.39 17.50
C THR A 108 -24.63 -57.79 16.04
N PHE A 109 -23.89 -56.99 15.26
CA PHE A 109 -23.54 -57.32 13.87
C PHE A 109 -22.60 -58.52 13.82
N VAL A 110 -22.92 -59.54 13.01
CA VAL A 110 -22.19 -60.82 12.99
C VAL A 110 -21.48 -61.04 11.66
N VAL A 111 -20.20 -61.40 11.74
CA VAL A 111 -19.39 -61.81 10.59
C VAL A 111 -19.06 -63.29 10.69
N SER A 112 -19.44 -64.06 9.68
CA SER A 112 -19.00 -65.45 9.54
C SER A 112 -17.70 -65.49 8.72
N ALA A 113 -16.66 -66.05 9.31
CA ALA A 113 -15.32 -66.16 8.73
C ALA A 113 -14.84 -67.63 8.72
N VAL A 114 -15.72 -68.53 8.29
CA VAL A 114 -15.55 -69.99 8.36
C VAL A 114 -15.19 -70.59 7.00
N GLY A 115 -15.94 -70.24 5.96
CA GLY A 115 -15.85 -70.89 4.65
C GLY A 115 -14.70 -70.36 3.79
N HIS A 116 -14.08 -71.24 2.99
CA HIS A 116 -13.26 -70.83 1.84
C HIS A 116 -14.16 -70.37 0.68
N GLU A 117 -13.60 -69.81 -0.39
CA GLU A 117 -14.38 -69.28 -1.52
C GLU A 117 -15.42 -70.26 -2.07
N VAL A 118 -15.14 -71.58 -2.01
CA VAL A 118 -15.94 -72.64 -2.64
C VAL A 118 -16.92 -73.37 -1.69
N ASP A 119 -16.66 -73.38 -0.39
CA ASP A 119 -17.42 -74.18 0.60
C ASP A 119 -18.19 -73.29 1.58
N VAL A 120 -19.39 -72.85 1.17
CA VAL A 120 -20.27 -71.99 1.97
C VAL A 120 -21.00 -72.80 3.05
N GLN A 121 -20.96 -72.33 4.29
CA GLN A 121 -21.66 -72.97 5.42
C GLN A 121 -23.01 -72.31 5.71
N ILE A 122 -23.89 -72.96 6.46
CA ILE A 122 -25.17 -72.36 6.87
C ILE A 122 -24.95 -71.07 7.68
N SER A 123 -23.96 -71.06 8.58
CA SER A 123 -23.58 -69.85 9.32
C SER A 123 -23.28 -68.65 8.43
N ASP A 124 -22.65 -68.86 7.25
CA ASP A 124 -22.33 -67.80 6.29
C ASP A 124 -23.59 -67.15 5.69
N PHE A 125 -24.65 -67.94 5.52
CA PHE A 125 -25.92 -67.42 5.00
C PHE A 125 -26.71 -66.67 6.06
N VAL A 126 -26.64 -67.11 7.32
CA VAL A 126 -27.38 -66.50 8.45
C VAL A 126 -26.69 -65.24 8.98
N ALA A 127 -25.36 -65.17 8.93
CA ALA A 127 -24.60 -64.00 9.36
C ALA A 127 -24.91 -62.75 8.53
N ASP A 128 -24.67 -61.59 9.14
CA ASP A 128 -24.90 -60.29 8.51
C ASP A 128 -23.89 -60.05 7.38
N LEU A 129 -22.64 -60.49 7.58
CA LEU A 129 -21.56 -60.44 6.59
C LEU A 129 -20.85 -61.79 6.50
N ARG A 130 -20.54 -62.22 5.27
CA ARG A 130 -19.68 -63.36 5.00
C ARG A 130 -18.28 -62.88 4.62
N ALA A 131 -17.27 -63.45 5.27
CA ALA A 131 -15.87 -63.28 4.91
C ALA A 131 -15.25 -64.63 4.49
N PRO A 132 -14.41 -64.68 3.44
CA PRO A 132 -13.83 -65.91 2.92
C PRO A 132 -12.69 -66.48 3.80
N THR A 133 -12.15 -65.68 4.72
CA THR A 133 -11.16 -66.12 5.71
C THR A 133 -11.26 -65.26 6.97
N PRO A 134 -10.78 -65.74 8.14
CA PRO A 134 -10.64 -64.93 9.35
C PRO A 134 -9.88 -63.62 9.11
N SER A 135 -8.77 -63.65 8.37
CA SER A 135 -7.99 -62.45 8.04
C SER A 135 -8.77 -61.49 7.13
N ALA A 136 -9.46 -62.01 6.11
CA ALA A 136 -10.31 -61.18 5.25
C ALA A 136 -11.47 -60.55 6.02
N ALA A 137 -11.99 -61.19 7.07
CA ALA A 137 -13.02 -60.61 7.92
C ALA A 137 -12.52 -59.31 8.56
N MET A 138 -11.31 -59.32 9.12
CA MET A 138 -10.69 -58.11 9.68
C MET A 138 -10.48 -57.04 8.61
N GLU A 139 -10.07 -57.44 7.40
CA GLU A 139 -9.88 -56.51 6.30
C GLU A 139 -11.18 -55.90 5.75
N MET A 140 -12.30 -56.60 5.85
CA MET A 140 -13.59 -56.10 5.38
C MET A 140 -14.23 -55.14 6.38
N ILE A 141 -14.05 -55.40 7.69
CA ILE A 141 -14.76 -54.64 8.73
C ILE A 141 -13.95 -53.48 9.31
N LEU A 142 -12.61 -53.54 9.26
CA LEU A 142 -11.75 -52.53 9.88
C LEU A 142 -11.27 -51.48 8.87
N PRO A 143 -11.23 -50.20 9.25
CA PRO A 143 -10.65 -49.15 8.42
C PRO A 143 -9.12 -49.28 8.34
N ASP A 144 -8.49 -48.74 7.30
CA ASP A 144 -7.02 -48.63 7.23
C ASP A 144 -6.55 -47.35 7.93
N GLN A 145 -5.71 -47.50 8.96
CA GLN A 145 -5.12 -46.37 9.68
C GLN A 145 -4.35 -45.42 8.76
N ASN A 146 -3.68 -45.91 7.72
CA ASN A 146 -2.91 -45.06 6.80
C ASN A 146 -3.83 -44.21 5.92
N GLU A 147 -4.98 -44.75 5.49
CA GLU A 147 -5.98 -44.01 4.73
C GLU A 147 -6.58 -42.87 5.58
N ILE A 148 -6.86 -43.15 6.86
CA ILE A 148 -7.34 -42.15 7.81
C ILE A 148 -6.28 -41.07 8.04
N LEU A 149 -5.02 -41.46 8.28
CA LEU A 149 -3.92 -40.51 8.46
C LEU A 149 -3.68 -39.64 7.21
N TYR A 150 -3.77 -40.24 6.02
CA TYR A 150 -3.68 -39.51 4.76
C TYR A 150 -4.81 -38.48 4.63
N THR A 151 -6.05 -38.90 4.89
CA THR A 151 -7.22 -38.02 4.87
C THR A 151 -7.07 -36.86 5.86
N LEU A 152 -6.59 -37.14 7.08
CA LEU A 152 -6.33 -36.09 8.08
C LEU A 152 -5.26 -35.11 7.61
N SER A 153 -4.17 -35.60 7.00
CA SER A 153 -3.12 -34.74 6.45
C SER A 153 -3.62 -33.87 5.29
N GLU A 154 -4.46 -34.41 4.40
CA GLU A 154 -5.10 -33.62 3.34
C GLU A 154 -6.01 -32.53 3.91
N MET A 155 -6.80 -32.85 4.94
CA MET A 155 -7.66 -31.89 5.64
C MET A 155 -6.84 -30.78 6.30
N GLU A 156 -5.72 -31.12 6.97
CA GLU A 156 -4.80 -30.15 7.57
C GLU A 156 -4.19 -29.22 6.52
N ASN A 157 -3.71 -29.77 5.40
CA ASN A 157 -3.13 -29.00 4.31
C ASN A 157 -4.15 -28.04 3.69
N ARG A 158 -5.38 -28.52 3.48
CA ARG A 158 -6.49 -27.70 2.99
C ARG A 158 -6.83 -26.58 3.96
N TYR A 159 -6.96 -26.90 5.25
CA TYR A 159 -7.24 -25.92 6.30
C TYR A 159 -6.17 -24.83 6.34
N THR A 160 -4.89 -25.23 6.36
CA THR A 160 -3.75 -24.31 6.35
C THR A 160 -3.76 -23.38 5.14
N ARG A 161 -4.06 -23.91 3.94
CA ARG A 161 -4.17 -23.11 2.72
C ARG A 161 -5.28 -22.06 2.83
N VAL A 162 -6.46 -22.46 3.30
CA VAL A 162 -7.61 -21.55 3.46
C VAL A 162 -7.30 -20.45 4.47
N VAL A 163 -6.71 -20.79 5.62
CA VAL A 163 -6.33 -19.80 6.63
C VAL A 163 -5.31 -18.80 6.07
N LYS A 164 -4.26 -19.28 5.40
CA LYS A 164 -3.26 -18.41 4.76
C LYS A 164 -3.89 -17.46 3.74
N GLN A 165 -4.83 -17.95 2.95
CA GLN A 165 -5.54 -17.13 1.96
C GLN A 165 -6.41 -16.06 2.63
N ILE A 166 -7.15 -16.40 3.69
CA ILE A 166 -7.98 -15.45 4.43
C ILE A 166 -7.11 -14.35 5.04
N VAL A 167 -6.03 -14.73 5.73
CA VAL A 167 -5.10 -13.79 6.35
C VAL A 167 -4.46 -12.89 5.30
N GLY A 168 -3.94 -13.45 4.21
CA GLY A 168 -3.33 -12.67 3.12
C GLY A 168 -4.31 -11.68 2.48
N ASN A 169 -5.56 -12.06 2.25
CA ASN A 169 -6.59 -11.15 1.72
C ASN A 169 -6.91 -10.01 2.70
N LYS A 170 -6.94 -10.30 4.01
CA LYS A 170 -7.18 -9.29 5.04
C LYS A 170 -6.00 -8.33 5.19
N GLU A 171 -4.76 -8.82 5.11
CA GLU A 171 -3.55 -7.99 5.07
C GLU A 171 -3.55 -7.05 3.86
N GLN A 172 -3.87 -7.56 2.67
CA GLN A 172 -3.99 -6.73 1.46
C GLN A 172 -5.06 -5.65 1.61
N THR A 173 -6.22 -6.01 2.17
CA THR A 173 -7.31 -5.06 2.44
C THR A 173 -6.88 -3.98 3.44
N LEU A 174 -6.21 -4.37 4.52
CA LEU A 174 -5.71 -3.45 5.54
C LEU A 174 -4.65 -2.51 4.97
N ASN A 175 -3.74 -3.02 4.13
CA ASN A 175 -2.75 -2.22 3.44
C ASN A 175 -3.40 -1.22 2.48
N ALA A 176 -4.44 -1.62 1.75
CA ALA A 176 -5.20 -0.72 0.89
C ALA A 176 -5.85 0.41 1.71
N PHE A 177 -6.53 0.08 2.81
CA PHE A 177 -7.12 1.09 3.70
C PHE A 177 -6.08 2.00 4.34
N SER A 178 -4.93 1.48 4.76
CA SER A 178 -3.83 2.28 5.29
C SER A 178 -3.27 3.27 4.26
N GLN A 179 -3.16 2.84 2.99
CA GLN A 179 -2.74 3.72 1.90
C GLN A 179 -3.80 4.79 1.59
N GLU A 180 -5.07 4.43 1.53
CA GLU A 180 -6.17 5.38 1.34
C GLU A 180 -6.25 6.40 2.48
N PHE A 181 -6.15 5.94 3.72
CA PHE A 181 -6.14 6.81 4.90
C PHE A 181 -4.95 7.78 4.84
N SER A 182 -3.77 7.29 4.46
CA SER A 182 -2.57 8.12 4.29
C SER A 182 -2.73 9.15 3.18
N ARG A 183 -3.38 8.80 2.06
CA ARG A 183 -3.69 9.72 0.94
C ARG A 183 -4.71 10.79 1.31
N HIS A 184 -5.73 10.42 2.09
CA HIS A 184 -6.79 11.33 2.52
C HIS A 184 -6.50 11.99 3.87
N SER A 185 -5.33 11.74 4.46
CA SER A 185 -4.97 12.27 5.77
C SER A 185 -5.04 13.80 5.77
N VAL A 186 -5.72 14.33 6.79
CA VAL A 186 -5.83 15.77 7.02
C VAL A 186 -4.45 16.40 7.07
N SER A 187 -3.46 15.74 7.68
CA SER A 187 -2.07 16.20 7.73
C SER A 187 -1.46 16.43 6.35
N ARG A 188 -1.73 15.56 5.37
CA ARG A 188 -1.21 15.73 4.01
C ARG A 188 -1.91 16.87 3.26
N LYS A 189 -3.22 17.04 3.46
CA LYS A 189 -3.97 18.20 2.94
C LYS A 189 -3.50 19.51 3.57
N VAL A 190 -3.28 19.52 4.90
CA VAL A 190 -2.76 20.69 5.63
C VAL A 190 -1.36 21.05 5.11
N SER A 191 -0.45 20.07 4.98
CA SER A 191 0.88 20.32 4.44
C SER A 191 0.87 20.83 2.99
N MET A 192 -0.07 20.37 2.16
CA MET A 192 -0.26 20.91 0.80
C MET A 192 -0.72 22.37 0.85
N ILE A 193 -1.71 22.70 1.68
CA ILE A 193 -2.24 24.06 1.83
C ILE A 193 -1.16 24.99 2.41
N GLU A 194 -0.37 24.55 3.39
CA GLU A 194 0.76 25.31 3.94
C GLU A 194 1.77 25.65 2.85
N LYS A 195 2.11 24.69 1.99
CA LYS A 195 3.03 24.91 0.87
C LYS A 195 2.46 25.85 -0.18
N GLU A 196 1.16 25.76 -0.48
CA GLU A 196 0.48 26.71 -1.37
C GLU A 196 0.48 28.12 -0.80
N PHE A 197 0.24 28.26 0.51
CA PHE A 197 0.28 29.53 1.22
C PHE A 197 1.68 30.16 1.18
N ASP A 198 2.73 29.36 1.41
CA ASP A 198 4.11 29.84 1.31
C ASP A 198 4.48 30.29 -0.10
N ASN A 199 4.07 29.55 -1.13
CA ASN A 199 4.27 29.95 -2.52
C ASN A 199 3.57 31.28 -2.84
N LEU A 200 2.32 31.44 -2.40
CA LEU A 200 1.56 32.66 -2.62
C LEU A 200 2.17 33.86 -1.87
N LYS A 201 2.69 33.63 -0.66
CA LYS A 201 3.42 34.63 0.12
C LYS A 201 4.69 35.10 -0.60
N ASP A 202 5.45 34.17 -1.17
CA ASP A 202 6.67 34.48 -1.92
C ASP A 202 6.37 35.19 -3.25
N GLU A 203 5.28 34.84 -3.91
CA GLU A 203 4.81 35.54 -5.11
C GLU A 203 4.35 36.97 -4.76
N PHE A 204 3.55 37.13 -3.71
CA PHE A 204 3.12 38.43 -3.22
C PHE A 204 4.31 39.32 -2.87
N LYS A 205 5.30 38.78 -2.15
CA LYS A 205 6.52 39.52 -1.80
C LYS A 205 7.27 39.99 -3.03
N ARG A 206 7.46 39.12 -4.03
CA ARG A 206 8.10 39.47 -5.31
C ARG A 206 7.35 40.56 -6.06
N VAL A 207 6.03 40.47 -6.13
CA VAL A 207 5.20 41.49 -6.81
C VAL A 207 5.29 42.83 -6.07
N MET A 208 5.26 42.82 -4.74
CA MET A 208 5.39 44.04 -3.94
C MET A 208 6.77 44.69 -4.08
N GLU A 209 7.85 43.91 -4.00
CA GLU A 209 9.23 44.41 -4.23
C GLU A 209 9.38 44.98 -5.64
N TYR A 210 8.80 44.31 -6.64
CA TYR A 210 8.78 44.83 -8.01
C TYR A 210 8.00 46.15 -8.11
N LYS A 211 6.82 46.26 -7.48
CA LYS A 211 6.03 47.50 -7.49
C LYS A 211 6.75 48.65 -6.80
N ILE A 212 7.36 48.40 -5.64
CA ILE A 212 8.12 49.40 -4.88
C ILE A 212 9.31 49.90 -5.71
N SER A 213 10.11 48.98 -6.28
CA SER A 213 11.26 49.36 -7.11
C SER A 213 10.83 50.14 -8.37
N GLN A 214 9.69 49.81 -8.98
CA GLN A 214 9.15 50.59 -10.10
C GLN A 214 8.76 52.04 -9.70
N PHE A 215 8.28 52.25 -8.48
CA PHE A 215 8.01 53.60 -7.99
C PHE A 215 9.29 54.35 -7.63
N GLU A 216 10.28 53.70 -7.00
CA GLU A 216 11.59 54.29 -6.68
C GLU A 216 12.36 54.70 -7.94
N VAL A 217 12.37 53.85 -8.97
CA VAL A 217 13.01 54.15 -10.26
C VAL A 217 12.34 55.35 -10.95
N LYS A 218 11.05 55.63 -10.69
CA LYS A 218 10.39 56.82 -11.23
C LYS A 218 10.67 58.08 -10.43
N THR A 219 10.83 57.99 -9.10
CA THR A 219 11.04 59.18 -8.26
C THR A 219 12.45 59.74 -8.37
N ILE A 220 13.49 58.89 -8.50
CA ILE A 220 14.88 59.35 -8.58
C ILE A 220 15.14 60.24 -9.81
N PRO A 221 14.76 59.87 -11.05
CA PRO A 221 14.95 60.71 -12.23
C PRO A 221 14.15 62.01 -12.15
N LEU A 222 12.94 62.00 -11.61
CA LEU A 222 12.15 63.23 -11.43
C LEU A 222 12.86 64.23 -10.50
N THR A 223 13.43 63.72 -9.40
CA THR A 223 14.16 64.57 -8.45
C THR A 223 15.44 65.14 -9.07
N GLN A 224 16.15 64.32 -9.84
CA GLN A 224 17.38 64.71 -10.52
C GLN A 224 17.11 65.67 -11.70
N GLN A 225 16.11 65.40 -12.54
CA GLN A 225 15.67 66.28 -13.62
C GLN A 225 15.21 67.63 -13.08
N LEU A 226 14.49 67.65 -11.96
CA LEU A 226 14.10 68.90 -11.32
C LEU A 226 15.33 69.71 -10.91
N LYS A 227 16.32 69.09 -10.24
CA LYS A 227 17.56 69.74 -9.85
C LYS A 227 18.34 70.28 -11.05
N GLU A 228 18.53 69.46 -12.08
CA GLU A 228 19.23 69.85 -13.31
C GLU A 228 18.50 70.99 -14.04
N SER A 229 17.16 70.98 -14.06
CA SER A 229 16.37 72.07 -14.67
C SER A 229 16.52 73.39 -13.90
N PHE A 230 16.58 73.35 -12.58
CA PHE A 230 16.84 74.52 -11.74
C PHE A 230 18.27 75.05 -11.92
N GLU A 231 19.27 74.17 -11.95
CA GLU A 231 20.67 74.54 -12.20
C GLU A 231 20.84 75.18 -13.57
N TYR A 232 20.25 74.60 -14.62
CA TYR A 232 20.25 75.17 -15.97
C TYR A 232 19.57 76.54 -16.01
N ALA A 233 18.36 76.66 -15.44
CA ALA A 233 17.64 77.93 -15.41
C ALA A 233 18.43 79.02 -14.67
N LEU A 234 19.07 78.66 -13.55
CA LEU A 234 19.92 79.57 -12.78
C LEU A 234 21.14 80.00 -13.60
N GLN A 235 21.81 79.08 -14.29
CA GLN A 235 22.98 79.36 -15.12
C GLN A 235 22.64 80.30 -16.27
N VAL A 236 21.50 80.09 -16.96
CA VAL A 236 21.01 80.99 -18.02
C VAL A 236 20.78 82.40 -17.47
N LYS A 237 20.16 82.53 -16.29
CA LYS A 237 19.94 83.84 -15.65
C LYS A 237 21.25 84.51 -15.21
N MET A 238 22.21 83.75 -14.71
CA MET A 238 23.55 84.28 -14.37
C MET A 238 24.30 84.78 -15.62
N GLN A 239 24.23 84.03 -16.73
CA GLN A 239 24.84 84.47 -18.00
C GLN A 239 24.17 85.75 -18.53
N MET A 240 22.84 85.84 -18.47
CA MET A 240 22.13 87.08 -18.82
C MET A 240 22.57 88.26 -17.95
N ARG A 241 22.68 88.06 -16.63
CA ARG A 241 23.18 89.09 -15.70
C ARG A 241 24.58 89.56 -16.12
N ASN A 242 25.50 88.64 -16.36
CA ASN A 242 26.88 88.97 -16.75
C ASN A 242 26.93 89.71 -18.09
N SER A 243 26.12 89.31 -19.08
CA SER A 243 26.03 90.02 -20.36
C SER A 243 25.50 91.45 -20.21
N ILE A 244 24.50 91.66 -19.36
CA ILE A 244 24.00 93.00 -19.03
C ILE A 244 25.10 93.81 -18.33
N GLU A 245 25.83 93.21 -17.40
CA GLU A 245 26.94 93.84 -16.69
C GLU A 245 28.08 94.27 -17.64
N GLU A 246 28.45 93.42 -18.60
CA GLU A 246 29.40 93.78 -19.66
C GLU A 246 28.89 94.88 -20.59
N LYS A 247 27.60 94.84 -20.97
CA LYS A 247 26.98 95.92 -21.74
C LYS A 247 26.99 97.24 -20.99
N ILE A 248 26.71 97.25 -19.69
CA ILE A 248 26.80 98.45 -18.85
C ILE A 248 28.22 99.02 -18.87
N LYS A 249 29.26 98.17 -18.76
CA LYS A 249 30.67 98.59 -18.87
C LYS A 249 31.01 99.19 -20.25
N LEU A 250 30.52 98.60 -21.33
CA LEU A 250 30.73 99.09 -22.71
C LEU A 250 30.04 100.44 -23.02
N TYR A 251 28.98 100.76 -22.27
CA TYR A 251 28.27 102.03 -22.38
C TYR A 251 28.75 103.09 -21.38
N ASP A 252 29.81 102.83 -20.61
CA ASP A 252 30.41 103.82 -19.72
C ASP A 252 31.02 104.98 -20.54
N PRO A 253 30.48 106.21 -20.45
CA PRO A 253 30.95 107.37 -21.21
C PRO A 253 32.41 107.75 -20.93
N LYS A 254 32.98 107.33 -19.80
CA LYS A 254 34.37 107.64 -19.42
C LYS A 254 35.42 106.87 -20.23
N LEU A 255 35.02 105.79 -20.94
CA LEU A 255 35.93 104.96 -21.75
C LEU A 255 35.92 105.30 -23.26
N LYS A 256 35.00 106.17 -23.73
CA LYS A 256 34.80 106.48 -25.16
C LYS A 256 35.47 107.76 -25.69
N SER A 257 36.08 108.59 -24.85
CA SER A 257 36.73 109.84 -25.27
C SER A 257 38.22 109.83 -24.96
N LYS A 258 39.02 109.21 -25.83
CA LYS A 258 40.47 109.40 -25.89
C LYS A 258 40.84 109.76 -27.34
N GLU A 259 41.55 110.88 -27.46
CA GLU A 259 42.22 111.45 -28.65
C GLU A 259 41.40 112.42 -29.53
N GLY A 260 41.73 113.71 -29.41
CA GLY A 260 41.80 114.62 -30.57
C GLY A 260 40.80 115.78 -30.68
N TRP A 261 39.81 115.91 -29.79
CA TRP A 261 38.77 116.94 -29.93
C TRP A 261 38.94 118.05 -28.88
N ALA A 262 39.39 119.23 -29.32
CA ALA A 262 39.41 120.44 -28.50
C ALA A 262 38.20 121.34 -28.83
N GLU A 263 37.49 121.81 -27.80
CA GLU A 263 36.41 122.79 -27.95
C GLU A 263 36.99 124.19 -28.23
N VAL A 264 36.45 124.86 -29.24
CA VAL A 264 36.78 126.26 -29.59
C VAL A 264 35.81 127.22 -28.90
N VAL A 265 36.35 128.18 -28.14
CA VAL A 265 35.59 129.18 -27.40
C VAL A 265 36.06 130.59 -27.78
N VAL A 266 35.13 131.42 -28.26
CA VAL A 266 35.34 132.85 -28.58
C VAL A 266 34.43 133.67 -27.69
N ASP A 267 34.96 134.65 -26.95
CA ASP A 267 34.23 135.48 -25.98
C ASP A 267 33.29 134.70 -25.05
N GLY A 268 33.76 133.55 -24.56
CA GLY A 268 33.03 132.69 -23.62
C GLY A 268 31.93 131.82 -24.22
N LYS A 269 31.72 131.84 -25.55
CA LYS A 269 30.73 130.97 -26.23
C LYS A 269 31.41 129.96 -27.15
N ARG A 270 30.93 128.72 -27.11
CA ARG A 270 31.39 127.62 -27.98
C ARG A 270 30.98 127.93 -29.42
N GLN A 271 31.95 127.94 -30.32
CA GLN A 271 31.73 128.18 -31.75
C GLN A 271 32.51 127.17 -32.58
N PRO A 272 31.98 126.74 -33.75
CA PRO A 272 32.72 125.86 -34.63
C PRO A 272 33.96 126.56 -35.21
N LEU A 273 35.07 125.83 -35.40
CA LEU A 273 36.33 126.37 -35.93
C LEU A 273 36.17 127.04 -37.31
N SER A 274 35.10 126.68 -38.04
CA SER A 274 34.70 127.30 -39.31
C SER A 274 34.16 128.73 -39.19
N SER A 275 33.73 129.22 -38.02
CA SER A 275 33.20 130.59 -37.86
C SER A 275 34.26 131.65 -37.55
N ILE A 276 35.50 131.27 -37.18
CA ILE A 276 36.58 132.20 -36.83
C ILE A 276 37.13 132.91 -38.07
N LYS A 277 37.33 134.24 -38.02
CA LYS A 277 37.90 135.05 -39.11
C LYS A 277 39.42 135.23 -38.95
N LYS A 278 40.10 135.59 -40.05
CA LYS A 278 41.55 135.85 -40.04
C LYS A 278 41.86 137.04 -39.12
N GLU A 279 42.91 136.92 -38.30
CA GLU A 279 43.36 137.85 -37.24
C GLU A 279 42.49 137.89 -35.95
N GLU A 280 41.55 136.97 -35.78
CA GLU A 280 40.72 136.85 -34.58
C GLU A 280 41.37 135.93 -33.52
N ARG A 281 41.26 136.30 -32.22
CA ARG A 281 41.75 135.50 -31.07
C ARG A 281 40.66 134.57 -30.56
N PHE A 282 40.99 133.31 -30.28
CA PHE A 282 40.08 132.31 -29.72
C PHE A 282 40.81 131.37 -28.75
N VAL A 283 40.04 130.65 -27.95
CA VAL A 283 40.57 129.69 -26.96
C VAL A 283 40.24 128.26 -27.40
N LEU A 284 41.22 127.36 -27.36
CA LEU A 284 41.02 125.91 -27.45
C LEU A 284 41.08 125.29 -26.06
N VAL A 285 40.10 124.43 -25.74
CA VAL A 285 40.03 123.70 -24.47
C VAL A 285 39.87 122.20 -24.74
N ASP A 286 40.80 121.41 -24.21
CA ASP A 286 40.69 119.94 -24.09
C ASP A 286 40.48 119.56 -22.61
N ILE A 287 40.26 118.28 -22.30
CA ILE A 287 40.01 117.71 -20.97
C ILE A 287 40.98 118.27 -19.92
N ASP A 288 42.25 118.49 -20.29
CA ASP A 288 43.31 118.88 -19.37
C ASP A 288 44.01 120.21 -19.70
N THR A 289 43.73 120.86 -20.84
CA THR A 289 44.57 121.99 -21.34
C THR A 289 43.74 123.12 -21.97
N LYS A 290 44.12 124.39 -21.68
CA LYS A 290 43.52 125.60 -22.27
C LYS A 290 44.59 126.44 -22.98
N LEU A 291 44.39 126.76 -24.26
CA LEU A 291 45.32 127.51 -25.12
C LEU A 291 44.62 128.72 -25.75
N GLU A 292 45.22 129.91 -25.66
CA GLU A 292 44.80 131.10 -26.41
C GLU A 292 45.56 131.18 -27.74
N VAL A 293 44.83 131.27 -28.85
CA VAL A 293 45.35 131.15 -30.22
C VAL A 293 44.87 132.33 -31.08
N LEU A 294 45.75 132.87 -31.94
CA LEU A 294 45.43 133.90 -32.94
C LEU A 294 45.38 133.27 -34.34
N CYS A 295 44.30 133.48 -35.10
CA CYS A 295 44.16 132.94 -36.44
C CYS A 295 45.02 133.70 -37.48
N LEU A 296 46.24 133.23 -37.75
CA LEU A 296 47.16 133.88 -38.71
C LEU A 296 46.78 133.63 -40.20
N LYS A 297 46.23 132.46 -40.52
CA LYS A 297 45.81 132.07 -41.87
C LYS A 297 44.66 131.06 -41.76
N LYS A 298 43.65 131.18 -42.63
CA LYS A 298 42.52 130.25 -42.70
C LYS A 298 42.49 129.60 -44.06
N GLU A 299 42.73 128.29 -44.09
CA GLU A 299 42.55 127.42 -45.25
C GLU A 299 41.45 126.40 -44.92
N LYS A 300 40.63 126.05 -45.90
CA LYS A 300 39.51 125.12 -45.73
C LYS A 300 40.05 123.70 -45.99
N LEU A 301 40.19 122.92 -44.93
CA LEU A 301 40.50 121.48 -44.95
C LEU A 301 39.27 120.65 -45.33
#